data_AF-A0A4V2TSV1-F1
#
_entry.id   AF-A0A4V2TSV1-F1
#
_cell.length_a   1.000
_cell.length_b   1.000
_cell.length_c   1.000
_cell.angle_alpha   90.00
_cell.angle_beta   90.00
_cell.angle_gamma   90.00
#
_symmetry.space_group_name_H-M   'P 1'
#
loop_
_entity.id
_entity.type
_entity.pdbx_description
1 polymer ?
#
loop_
_entity_poly.entity_id
_entity_poly.type
_entity_poly.pdbx_seq_one_letter_code
_entity_poly.pdbx_strand_id
1 'polypeptide(L)'
;MKRKKLKWKEFRYLPKYTFKNYSNSLENFAKSSTDWSKNFNHLVNISVSSIMRCEGFNYGYIYVNIGYAIDLAWLIFIQSDLQKCKKKDLFLNHKHEIACSCNNNLGIYPPDFLARMFRFKTHREWYEIMDELIESYSISSLKDSFIQSADSIIPIAQFLTNLPIALQTIYAVGGIEKCLEHKLNSGIN
;
A
#
# COMPACT_ATOMS: atom_id res chain seq x y z
N MET A 1 12.01 2.68 24.67
CA MET A 1 11.87 3.77 23.68
C MET A 1 10.51 4.43 23.86
N LYS A 2 10.42 5.76 24.03
CA LYS A 2 9.12 6.47 24.08
C LYS A 2 8.47 6.40 22.69
N ARG A 3 7.28 5.79 22.57
CA ARG A 3 6.49 5.81 21.32
C ARG A 3 6.22 7.26 20.94
N LYS A 4 6.78 7.72 19.80
CA LYS A 4 6.50 9.06 19.26
C LYS A 4 5.01 9.12 18.95
N LYS A 5 4.27 10.01 19.60
CA LYS A 5 2.83 10.20 19.35
C LYS A 5 2.66 10.79 17.94
N LEU A 6 2.17 9.98 17.00
CA LEU A 6 1.84 10.42 15.64
C LEU A 6 0.91 11.63 15.68
N LYS A 7 1.19 12.61 14.83
CA LYS A 7 0.33 13.79 14.66
C LYS A 7 -0.32 13.71 13.29
N TRP A 8 -1.61 14.03 13.19
CA TRP A 8 -2.33 14.05 11.91
C TRP A 8 -1.60 14.86 10.83
N LYS A 9 -0.90 15.93 11.21
CA LYS A 9 -0.15 16.80 10.28
C LYS A 9 1.00 16.10 9.55
N GLU A 10 1.37 14.88 9.97
CA GLU A 10 2.36 14.04 9.30
C GLU A 10 1.76 13.27 8.10
N PHE A 11 0.44 13.34 7.89
CA PHE A 11 -0.27 12.68 6.80
C PHE A 11 -0.72 13.71 5.75
N ARG A 12 -0.45 13.42 4.47
CA ARG A 12 -0.70 14.31 3.33
C ARG A 12 -2.11 14.14 2.75
N TYR A 13 -2.62 12.90 2.72
CA TYR A 13 -3.89 12.55 2.07
C TYR A 13 -4.96 12.09 3.06
N LEU A 14 -4.61 11.83 4.31
CA LEU A 14 -5.53 11.36 5.34
C LEU A 14 -6.16 12.51 6.13
N PRO A 15 -7.46 12.81 5.97
CA PRO A 15 -8.08 13.92 6.69
C PRO A 15 -8.05 13.70 8.22
N LYS A 16 -8.01 14.81 8.97
CA LYS A 16 -7.98 14.78 10.45
C LYS A 16 -9.11 13.96 11.08
N TYR A 17 -10.31 13.96 10.48
CA TYR A 17 -11.44 13.18 10.99
C TYR A 17 -11.23 11.68 10.81
N THR A 18 -10.64 11.28 9.69
CA THR A 18 -10.24 9.90 9.40
C THR A 18 -9.14 9.43 10.33
N PHE A 19 -8.11 10.25 10.58
CA PHE A 19 -7.03 9.92 11.51
C PHE A 19 -7.54 9.53 12.92
N LYS A 20 -8.64 10.14 13.37
CA LYS A 20 -9.27 9.82 14.66
C LYS A 20 -10.12 8.56 14.64
N ASN A 21 -10.63 8.16 13.47
CA ASN A 21 -11.51 7.01 13.28
C ASN A 21 -11.08 6.23 12.04
N TYR A 22 -9.90 5.60 12.14
CA TYR A 22 -9.31 4.86 11.03
C TYR A 22 -10.12 3.60 10.69
N SER A 23 -10.85 3.02 11.65
CA SER A 23 -11.71 1.86 11.42
C SER A 23 -12.85 2.15 10.43
N ASN A 24 -13.58 3.26 10.61
CA ASN A 24 -14.61 3.69 9.66
C ASN A 24 -14.02 4.00 8.28
N SER A 25 -12.79 4.50 8.28
CA SER A 25 -12.07 4.90 7.07
C SER A 25 -11.55 3.70 6.27
N LEU A 26 -11.12 2.66 6.99
CA LEU A 26 -10.79 1.35 6.45
C LEU A 26 -12.04 0.65 5.91
N GLU A 27 -13.16 0.70 6.65
CA GLU A 27 -14.44 0.17 6.19
C GLU A 27 -14.90 0.83 4.89
N ASN A 28 -14.91 2.17 4.82
CA ASN A 28 -15.30 2.90 3.62
C ASN A 28 -14.42 2.55 2.42
N PHE A 29 -13.10 2.41 2.63
CA PHE A 29 -12.18 2.01 1.58
C PHE A 29 -12.44 0.57 1.13
N ALA A 30 -12.58 -0.36 2.09
CA ALA A 30 -12.75 -1.80 1.82
C ALA A 30 -14.10 -2.14 1.18
N LYS A 31 -15.17 -1.41 1.51
CA LYS A 31 -16.52 -1.59 0.95
C LYS A 31 -16.75 -0.86 -0.37
N SER A 32 -15.78 -0.09 -0.85
CA SER A 32 -15.89 0.55 -2.17
C SER A 32 -16.12 -0.50 -3.26
N SER A 33 -17.06 -0.23 -4.17
CA SER A 33 -17.25 -1.05 -5.37
C SER A 33 -16.13 -0.88 -6.42
N THR A 34 -15.21 0.06 -6.17
CA THR A 34 -14.07 0.32 -7.06
C THR A 34 -13.02 -0.77 -6.88
N ASP A 35 -12.61 -1.39 -8.00
CA ASP A 35 -11.44 -2.26 -8.04
C ASP A 35 -10.15 -1.41 -7.94
N TRP A 36 -9.77 -1.09 -6.70
CA TRP A 36 -8.62 -0.25 -6.43
C TRP A 36 -7.31 -0.87 -6.91
N SER A 37 -7.15 -2.19 -6.81
CA SER A 37 -5.93 -2.87 -7.27
C SER A 37 -5.71 -2.67 -8.77
N LYS A 38 -6.76 -2.87 -9.58
CA LYS A 38 -6.69 -2.62 -11.03
C LYS A 38 -6.43 -1.16 -11.35
N ASN A 39 -7.10 -0.23 -10.66
CA ASN A 39 -6.92 1.21 -10.88
C ASN A 39 -5.51 1.68 -10.50
N PHE A 40 -4.96 1.19 -9.39
CA PHE A 40 -3.63 1.54 -8.92
C PHE A 40 -2.56 0.99 -9.86
N ASN A 41 -2.70 -0.26 -10.30
CA ASN A 41 -1.83 -0.84 -11.33
C ASN A 41 -1.90 -0.03 -12.64
N HIS A 42 -3.09 0.33 -13.09
CA HIS A 42 -3.24 1.13 -14.30
C HIS A 42 -2.55 2.49 -14.16
N LEU A 43 -2.72 3.19 -13.03
CA LEU A 43 -2.02 4.46 -12.77
C LEU A 43 -0.50 4.32 -12.86
N VAL A 44 0.08 3.27 -12.27
CA VAL A 44 1.52 3.02 -12.37
C VAL A 44 1.94 2.82 -13.83
N ASN A 45 1.21 1.99 -14.57
CA ASN A 45 1.51 1.70 -15.98
C ASN A 45 1.47 2.94 -16.88
N ILE A 46 0.44 3.79 -16.76
CA ILE A 46 0.32 5.02 -17.57
C ILE A 46 1.32 6.12 -17.16
N SER A 47 1.84 6.03 -15.93
CA SER A 47 2.90 6.93 -15.45
C SER A 47 4.26 6.58 -16.06
N VAL A 48 4.51 5.30 -16.37
CA VAL A 48 5.78 4.85 -16.96
C VAL A 48 5.74 4.60 -18.46
N SER A 49 4.54 4.54 -19.05
CA SER A 49 4.35 4.33 -20.49
C SER A 49 3.25 5.24 -21.03
N SER A 50 3.65 6.18 -21.89
CA SER A 50 2.71 7.10 -22.56
C SER A 50 1.74 6.39 -23.50
N ILE A 51 2.13 5.24 -24.07
CA ILE A 51 1.29 4.42 -24.96
C ILE A 51 0.09 3.82 -24.22
N MET A 52 0.21 3.58 -22.92
CA MET A 52 -0.86 3.00 -22.11
C MET A 52 -1.87 4.06 -21.61
N ARG A 53 -1.63 5.35 -21.86
CA ARG A 53 -2.52 6.43 -21.41
C ARG A 53 -3.84 6.36 -22.16
N CYS A 54 -4.94 6.16 -21.42
CA CYS A 54 -6.29 6.14 -21.96
C CYS A 54 -7.00 7.48 -21.73
N GLU A 55 -7.77 7.94 -22.73
CA GLU A 55 -8.68 9.06 -22.57
C GLU A 55 -9.79 8.71 -21.55
N GLY A 56 -10.19 9.70 -20.73
CA GLY A 56 -11.25 9.53 -19.74
C GLY A 56 -10.84 8.83 -18.44
N PHE A 57 -9.59 8.38 -18.28
CA PHE A 57 -9.11 7.89 -16.99
C PHE A 57 -8.96 9.05 -15.99
N ASN A 58 -9.66 8.98 -14.85
CA ASN A 58 -9.60 10.03 -13.83
C ASN A 58 -8.32 9.92 -12.98
N TYR A 59 -7.19 10.29 -13.58
CA TYR A 59 -5.87 10.19 -12.98
C TYR A 59 -5.79 10.83 -11.60
N GLY A 60 -6.28 12.07 -11.46
CA GLY A 60 -6.22 12.82 -10.21
C GLY A 60 -6.99 12.15 -9.08
N TYR A 61 -8.18 11.61 -9.37
CA TYR A 61 -8.97 10.87 -8.38
C TYR A 61 -8.27 9.59 -7.93
N ILE A 62 -7.72 8.81 -8.86
CA ILE A 62 -7.01 7.57 -8.51
C ILE A 62 -5.73 7.87 -7.73
N TYR A 63 -4.97 8.89 -8.13
CA TYR A 63 -3.77 9.34 -7.43
C TYR A 63 -4.05 9.69 -5.95
N VAL A 64 -5.09 10.48 -5.70
CA VAL A 64 -5.49 10.85 -4.32
C VAL A 64 -5.86 9.60 -3.51
N ASN A 65 -6.53 8.63 -4.12
CA ASN A 65 -6.91 7.39 -3.43
C ASN A 65 -5.72 6.46 -3.15
N ILE A 66 -4.69 6.42 -4.00
CA ILE A 66 -3.43 5.74 -3.66
C ILE A 66 -2.80 6.40 -2.44
N GLY A 67 -2.70 7.73 -2.44
CA GLY A 67 -2.11 8.48 -1.32
C GLY A 67 -2.88 8.24 -0.01
N TYR A 68 -4.21 8.23 -0.08
CA TYR A 68 -5.07 7.90 1.05
C TYR A 68 -4.84 6.47 1.56
N ALA A 69 -4.72 5.49 0.66
CA ALA A 69 -4.45 4.10 1.02
C ALA A 69 -3.08 3.93 1.69
N ILE A 70 -2.05 4.62 1.19
CA ILE A 70 -0.69 4.63 1.78
C ILE A 70 -0.75 5.20 3.20
N ASP A 71 -1.44 6.32 3.38
CA ASP A 71 -1.58 6.95 4.69
C ASP A 71 -2.35 6.08 5.68
N LEU A 72 -3.43 5.46 5.24
CA LEU A 72 -4.22 4.54 6.05
C LEU A 72 -3.38 3.33 6.48
N ALA A 73 -2.62 2.75 5.55
CA ALA A 73 -1.69 1.67 5.83
C ALA A 73 -0.59 2.07 6.82
N TRP A 74 -0.04 3.28 6.70
CA TRP A 74 0.97 3.79 7.63
C TRP A 74 0.41 3.98 9.03
N LEU A 75 -0.81 4.52 9.13
CA LEU A 75 -1.51 4.69 10.40
C LEU A 75 -1.72 3.34 11.10
N ILE A 76 -2.22 2.34 10.35
CA ILE A 76 -2.40 0.97 10.85
C ILE A 76 -1.06 0.38 11.28
N PHE A 77 -0.01 0.48 10.44
CA PHE A 77 1.31 -0.06 10.71
C PHE A 77 1.91 0.46 12.02
N ILE A 78 1.85 1.78 12.26
CA ILE A 78 2.42 2.37 13.47
C ILE A 78 1.56 2.12 14.72
N GLN A 79 0.22 2.16 14.60
CA GLN A 79 -0.66 1.90 15.75
C GLN A 79 -0.55 0.46 16.26
N SER A 80 -0.25 -0.47 15.35
CA SER A 80 -0.13 -1.91 15.64
C SER A 80 1.26 -2.34 16.13
N ASP A 81 2.21 -1.40 16.20
CA ASP A 81 3.61 -1.67 16.59
C ASP A 81 4.27 -2.81 15.78
N LEU A 82 3.91 -2.93 14.50
CA LEU A 82 4.46 -3.95 13.61
C LEU A 82 5.97 -3.70 13.42
N GLN A 83 6.77 -4.74 13.64
CA GLN A 83 8.21 -4.65 13.45
C GLN A 83 8.56 -4.70 11.95
N LYS A 84 9.53 -3.89 11.54
CA LYS A 84 10.07 -3.93 10.18
C LYS A 84 10.78 -5.26 9.92
N CYS A 85 10.52 -5.88 8.76
CA CYS A 85 11.16 -7.13 8.34
C CYS A 85 12.67 -6.96 8.10
N LYS A 86 13.42 -8.08 8.11
CA LYS A 86 14.83 -8.08 7.70
C LYS A 86 14.92 -7.80 6.19
N LYS A 87 16.01 -7.14 5.76
CA LYS A 87 16.20 -6.69 4.36
C LYS A 87 16.09 -7.82 3.32
N LYS A 88 16.46 -9.04 3.71
CA LYS A 88 16.40 -10.24 2.86
C LYS A 88 14.97 -10.70 2.51
N ASP A 89 13.96 -10.20 3.20
CA ASP A 89 12.55 -10.62 3.05
C ASP A 89 11.72 -9.61 2.24
N LEU A 90 12.36 -8.62 1.61
CA LEU A 90 11.69 -7.51 0.90
C LEU A 90 10.81 -7.96 -0.27
N PHE A 91 11.22 -9.01 -0.98
CA PHE A 91 10.51 -9.51 -2.14
C PHE A 91 9.68 -10.73 -1.77
N LEU A 92 8.49 -10.83 -2.37
CA LEU A 92 7.63 -11.99 -2.26
C LEU A 92 8.39 -13.18 -2.87
N ASN A 93 8.93 -14.06 -2.04
CA ASN A 93 9.31 -15.39 -2.49
C ASN A 93 8.00 -16.13 -2.78
N HIS A 94 7.56 -16.11 -4.03
CA HIS A 94 6.35 -16.82 -4.50
C HIS A 94 6.40 -18.35 -4.25
N LYS A 95 7.52 -18.89 -3.75
CA LYS A 95 7.70 -20.31 -3.39
C LYS A 95 7.19 -20.69 -2.00
N HIS A 96 6.90 -19.73 -1.13
CA HIS A 96 6.48 -19.99 0.26
C HIS A 96 5.22 -19.22 0.64
N GLU A 97 4.27 -19.06 -0.27
CA GLU A 97 2.89 -18.69 0.10
C GLU A 97 2.27 -19.86 0.87
N ILE A 98 2.66 -19.92 2.15
CA ILE A 98 2.12 -20.80 3.17
C ILE A 98 0.64 -20.43 3.34
N ALA A 99 -0.18 -21.47 3.40
CA ALA A 99 -1.60 -21.45 3.71
C ALA A 99 -1.89 -20.60 4.98
N CYS A 100 -2.14 -19.30 4.80
CA CYS A 100 -2.75 -18.46 5.82
C CYS A 100 -4.25 -18.68 5.70
N SER A 101 -4.91 -19.09 6.79
CA SER A 101 -6.39 -19.18 6.92
C SER A 101 -7.11 -17.82 6.82
N CYS A 102 -6.40 -16.82 6.32
CA CYS A 102 -6.69 -15.41 6.23
C CYS A 102 -7.31 -15.14 4.85
N ASN A 103 -8.50 -15.70 4.61
CA ASN A 103 -9.24 -15.64 3.34
C ASN A 103 -8.44 -16.14 2.13
N ASN A 104 -8.66 -17.41 1.76
CA ASN A 104 -7.94 -18.24 0.78
C ASN A 104 -7.80 -17.70 -0.67
N ASN A 105 -8.15 -16.44 -0.95
CA ASN A 105 -8.15 -15.89 -2.32
C ASN A 105 -7.04 -14.87 -2.61
N LEU A 106 -6.23 -14.44 -1.64
CA LEU A 106 -5.44 -13.21 -1.79
C LEU A 106 -3.92 -13.32 -1.56
N GLY A 107 -3.38 -14.48 -1.13
CA GLY A 107 -1.92 -14.75 -1.07
C GLY A 107 -1.08 -13.82 -0.18
N ILE A 108 -1.68 -12.83 0.49
CA ILE A 108 -0.98 -11.73 1.19
C ILE A 108 -1.41 -11.72 2.65
N TYR A 109 -0.46 -12.01 3.55
CA TYR A 109 -0.65 -11.78 4.98
C TYR A 109 -0.41 -10.29 5.31
N PRO A 110 -1.44 -9.52 5.76
CA PRO A 110 -1.35 -8.07 5.83
C PRO A 110 -0.24 -7.52 6.75
N PRO A 111 0.00 -8.07 7.96
CA PRO A 111 1.09 -7.60 8.80
C PRO A 111 2.46 -7.69 8.12
N ASP A 112 2.78 -8.84 7.50
CA ASP A 112 4.06 -9.03 6.79
C ASP A 112 4.14 -8.15 5.53
N PHE A 113 3.01 -7.94 4.86
CA PHE A 113 2.92 -7.02 3.72
C PHE A 113 3.24 -5.57 4.13
N LEU A 114 2.55 -5.03 5.14
CA LEU A 114 2.77 -3.66 5.61
C LEU A 114 4.20 -3.46 6.11
N ALA A 115 4.74 -4.44 6.84
CA ALA A 115 6.11 -4.39 7.32
C ALA A 115 7.15 -4.41 6.18
N ARG A 116 6.91 -5.16 5.09
CA ARG A 116 7.75 -5.12 3.88
C ARG A 116 7.61 -3.81 3.12
N MET A 117 6.39 -3.31 2.92
CA MET A 117 6.12 -2.06 2.23
C MET A 117 6.85 -0.88 2.90
N PHE A 118 6.75 -0.76 4.23
CA PHE A 118 7.40 0.32 4.99
C PHE A 118 8.87 0.05 5.35
N ARG A 119 9.38 -1.14 5.01
CA ARG A 119 10.82 -1.44 4.99
C ARG A 119 11.44 -1.11 3.64
N PHE A 120 10.72 -1.33 2.54
CA PHE A 120 11.14 -0.99 1.19
C PHE A 120 11.31 0.52 1.05
N LYS A 121 10.28 1.27 1.45
CA LYS A 121 10.27 2.74 1.44
C LYS A 121 9.61 3.26 2.70
N THR A 122 10.18 4.28 3.31
CA THR A 122 9.55 5.00 4.42
C THR A 122 8.27 5.68 3.94
N HIS A 123 7.38 6.03 4.87
CA HIS A 123 6.15 6.75 4.56
C HIS A 123 6.39 8.04 3.75
N ARG A 124 7.47 8.77 4.05
CA ARG A 124 7.88 9.96 3.29
C ARG A 124 8.36 9.62 1.88
N GLU A 125 9.19 8.58 1.72
CA GLU A 125 9.66 8.16 0.39
C GLU A 125 8.51 7.65 -0.49
N TRP A 126 7.44 7.11 0.11
CA TRP A 126 6.22 6.79 -0.64
C TRP A 126 5.55 8.04 -1.22
N TYR A 127 5.61 9.19 -0.55
CA TYR A 127 5.16 10.45 -1.14
C TYR A 127 6.05 10.92 -2.29
N GLU A 128 7.36 10.74 -2.17
CA GLU A 128 8.31 11.07 -3.24
C GLU A 128 8.03 10.21 -4.48
N ILE A 129 7.78 8.91 -4.31
CA ILE A 129 7.34 8.00 -5.39
C ILE A 129 6.03 8.49 -6.02
N MET A 130 5.07 8.91 -5.20
CA MET A 130 3.79 9.42 -5.71
C MET A 130 4.00 10.69 -6.54
N ASP A 131 4.80 11.63 -6.05
CA ASP A 131 5.11 12.87 -6.76
C ASP A 131 5.82 12.58 -8.11
N GLU A 132 6.75 11.61 -8.13
CA GLU A 132 7.44 11.16 -9.35
C GLU A 132 6.49 10.47 -10.36
N LEU A 133 5.49 9.70 -9.89
CA LEU A 133 4.48 9.10 -10.77
C LEU A 133 3.63 10.18 -11.48
N ILE A 134 3.28 11.27 -10.78
CA ILE A 134 2.61 12.43 -11.39
C ILE A 134 3.50 13.07 -12.44
N GLU A 135 4.73 13.39 -12.05
CA GLU A 135 5.66 14.08 -12.93
C GLU A 135 5.91 13.28 -14.21
N SER A 136 6.11 11.97 -14.08
CA SER A 136 6.31 11.06 -15.22
C SER A 136 5.06 10.96 -16.11
N TYR A 137 3.85 11.10 -15.56
CA TYR A 137 2.64 11.21 -16.36
C TYR A 137 2.56 12.54 -17.13
N SER A 138 3.02 13.65 -16.55
CA SER A 138 2.97 14.98 -17.17
C SER A 138 4.03 15.21 -18.25
N ILE A 139 5.19 14.54 -18.17
CA ILE A 139 6.28 14.72 -19.13
C ILE A 139 6.13 13.73 -20.30
N SER A 140 6.18 14.24 -21.53
CA SER A 140 6.13 13.44 -22.78
C SER A 140 7.50 12.88 -23.19
N SER A 141 8.61 13.47 -22.71
CA SER A 141 9.97 13.00 -22.92
C SER A 141 10.53 12.35 -21.65
N LEU A 142 10.31 11.05 -21.51
CA LEU A 142 10.78 10.20 -20.40
C LEU A 142 12.30 9.99 -20.46
N LYS A 143 13.11 11.04 -20.33
CA LYS A 143 14.56 10.89 -20.18
C LYS A 143 14.92 11.25 -18.75
N ASP A 144 15.27 10.23 -17.96
CA ASP A 144 15.97 10.33 -16.66
C ASP A 144 15.14 10.45 -15.36
N SER A 145 14.02 9.72 -15.20
CA SER A 145 13.37 9.57 -13.86
C SER A 145 13.81 8.31 -13.09
N PHE A 146 13.91 8.40 -11.75
CA PHE A 146 14.32 7.32 -10.83
C PHE A 146 13.48 6.03 -11.00
N ILE A 147 12.20 6.20 -11.35
CA ILE A 147 11.23 5.14 -11.64
C ILE A 147 11.61 4.31 -12.90
N GLN A 148 12.49 4.77 -13.79
CA GLN A 148 12.76 4.07 -15.05
C GLN A 148 13.62 2.80 -14.92
N SER A 149 14.27 2.57 -13.77
CA SER A 149 14.93 1.29 -13.53
C SER A 149 13.88 0.20 -13.26
N ALA A 150 13.89 -0.88 -14.05
CA ALA A 150 13.01 -2.04 -13.87
C ALA A 150 13.05 -2.56 -12.41
N ASP A 151 14.24 -2.52 -11.80
CA ASP A 151 14.49 -2.92 -10.41
C ASP A 151 13.75 -2.07 -9.37
N SER A 152 13.41 -0.82 -9.69
CA SER A 152 12.69 0.09 -8.79
C SER A 152 11.19 0.11 -9.04
N ILE A 153 10.74 0.00 -10.29
CA ILE A 153 9.32 0.10 -10.62
C ILE A 153 8.53 -1.19 -10.37
N ILE A 154 9.11 -2.37 -10.60
CA ILE A 154 8.41 -3.65 -10.36
C ILE A 154 7.95 -3.76 -8.90
N PRO A 155 8.80 -3.48 -7.89
CA PRO A 155 8.37 -3.55 -6.50
C PRO A 155 7.35 -2.47 -6.14
N ILE A 156 7.48 -1.25 -6.69
CA ILE A 156 6.48 -0.17 -6.52
C ILE A 156 5.12 -0.65 -7.03
N ALA A 157 5.07 -1.16 -8.27
CA ALA A 157 3.84 -1.66 -8.88
C ALA A 157 3.21 -2.79 -8.04
N GLN A 158 4.03 -3.74 -7.56
CA GLN A 158 3.56 -4.83 -6.71
C GLN A 158 2.96 -4.32 -5.39
N PHE A 159 3.66 -3.44 -4.66
CA PHE A 159 3.14 -2.91 -3.41
C PHE A 159 1.87 -2.09 -3.63
N LEU A 160 1.83 -1.20 -4.62
CA LEU A 160 0.64 -0.39 -4.86
C LEU A 160 -0.55 -1.23 -5.33
N THR A 161 -0.33 -2.24 -6.18
CA THR A 161 -1.43 -3.13 -6.64
C THR A 161 -1.97 -4.00 -5.51
N ASN A 162 -1.12 -4.44 -4.59
CA ASN A 162 -1.49 -5.34 -3.50
C ASN A 162 -1.95 -4.62 -2.23
N LEU A 163 -1.73 -3.31 -2.13
CA LEU A 163 -2.14 -2.52 -0.97
C LEU A 163 -3.66 -2.56 -0.72
N PRO A 164 -4.54 -2.40 -1.73
CA PRO A 164 -5.98 -2.51 -1.51
C PRO A 164 -6.40 -3.88 -0.98
N ILE A 165 -5.80 -4.95 -1.51
CA ILE A 165 -6.00 -6.32 -1.06
C ILE A 165 -5.68 -6.44 0.43
N ALA A 166 -4.50 -5.97 0.86
CA ALA A 166 -4.10 -6.05 2.26
C ALA A 166 -5.07 -5.27 3.18
N LEU A 167 -5.51 -4.07 2.77
CA LEU A 167 -6.47 -3.27 3.53
C LEU A 167 -7.85 -3.95 3.63
N GLN A 168 -8.34 -4.52 2.52
CA GLN A 168 -9.58 -5.28 2.50
C GLN A 168 -9.50 -6.52 3.39
N THR A 169 -8.38 -7.23 3.40
CA THR A 169 -8.18 -8.38 4.29
C THR A 169 -8.17 -7.97 5.76
N ILE A 170 -7.50 -6.86 6.12
CA ILE A 170 -7.52 -6.33 7.50
C ILE A 170 -8.96 -6.03 7.91
N TYR A 171 -9.75 -5.39 7.04
CA TYR A 171 -11.15 -5.13 7.31
C TYR A 171 -11.96 -6.41 7.49
N ALA A 172 -11.84 -7.36 6.56
CA ALA A 172 -12.61 -8.60 6.55
C ALA A 172 -12.35 -9.48 7.79
N VAL A 173 -11.11 -9.49 8.28
CA VAL A 173 -10.72 -10.20 9.51
C VAL A 173 -11.16 -9.44 10.77
N GLY A 174 -11.57 -8.17 10.63
CA GLY A 174 -12.09 -7.33 11.71
C GLY A 174 -11.02 -6.56 12.47
N GLY A 175 -9.87 -6.29 11.84
CA GLY A 175 -8.76 -5.54 12.41
C GLY A 175 -7.41 -6.22 12.22
N ILE A 176 -6.35 -5.43 12.31
CA ILE A 176 -4.96 -5.87 12.17
C ILE A 176 -4.52 -6.72 13.38
N GLU A 177 -5.09 -6.44 14.55
CA GLU A 177 -4.89 -7.20 15.78
C GLU A 177 -5.36 -8.64 15.61
N LYS A 178 -6.56 -8.83 15.01
CA LYS A 178 -7.08 -10.16 14.70
C LYS A 178 -6.22 -10.89 13.67
N CYS A 179 -5.69 -10.19 12.66
CA CYS A 179 -4.72 -10.80 11.74
C CYS A 179 -3.49 -11.36 12.48
N LEU A 180 -3.00 -10.66 13.52
CA LEU A 180 -1.87 -11.11 14.34
C LEU A 180 -2.25 -12.33 15.22
N GLU A 181 -3.42 -12.31 15.84
CA GLU A 181 -3.94 -13.44 16.63
C GLU A 181 -4.08 -14.72 15.78
N HIS A 182 -4.58 -14.59 14.54
CA HIS A 182 -4.71 -15.73 13.63
C HIS A 182 -3.36 -16.40 13.31
N LYS A 183 -2.26 -15.63 13.14
CA LYS A 183 -0.93 -16.18 12.85
C LYS A 183 -0.33 -16.95 14.03
N LEU A 184 -0.55 -16.44 15.26
CA LEU A 184 -0.15 -17.13 16.49
C LEU A 184 -0.89 -18.46 16.66
N ASN A 185 -2.19 -18.47 16.37
CA ASN A 185 -3.03 -19.67 16.52
C ASN A 185 -2.83 -20.69 15.38
N SER A 186 -2.34 -20.27 14.21
CA SER A 186 -2.07 -21.17 13.08
C SER A 186 -0.69 -21.84 13.13
N GLY A 187 0.18 -21.48 14.08
CA GLY A 187 1.51 -22.09 14.23
C GLY A 187 2.48 -21.84 13.06
N ILE A 188 2.25 -20.78 12.28
CA ILE A 188 3.06 -20.46 11.09
C ILE A 188 4.19 -19.51 11.53
N ASN A 189 5.39 -20.06 11.68
CA ASN A 189 6.64 -19.33 11.90
C ASN A 189 7.22 -18.80 10.58
#